data_AF-Q9BMT3-F1
#
_entry.id   AF-Q9BMT3-F1
#
_cell.length_a   1.000
_cell.length_b   1.000
_cell.length_c   1.000
_cell.angle_alpha   90.00
_cell.angle_beta   90.00
_cell.angle_gamma   90.00
#
_symmetry.space_group_name_H-M   'P 1'
#
loop_
_entity.id
_entity.type
_entity.pdbx_description
1 polymer ?
#
loop_
_entity_poly.entity_id
_entity_poly.type
_entity_poly.pdbx_seq_one_letter_code
_entity_poly.pdbx_strand_id
1 'polypeptide(L)' 'CDRNLEQIDPAKITTTHNLLVDVLLAAKHEGESIIDNYPSDHHNKEGICTA' A
#
# COMPACT_ATOMS: atom_id res chain seq x y z
N CYS A 1 3.91 2.53 3.86
CA CYS A 1 4.59 1.78 2.78
C CYS A 1 4.50 2.53 1.45
N ASP A 2 5.25 3.63 1.31
CA ASP A 2 5.24 4.53 0.14
C ASP A 2 6.63 4.83 -0.43
N ARG A 3 7.69 4.21 0.12
CA ARG A 3 9.08 4.41 -0.33
C ARG A 3 9.27 4.20 -1.83
N ASN A 4 8.53 3.29 -2.46
CA ASN A 4 8.56 3.13 -3.92
C ASN A 4 8.04 4.38 -4.65
N LEU A 5 7.05 5.09 -4.08
CA LEU A 5 6.55 6.38 -4.57
C LEU A 5 7.54 7.52 -4.34
N GLU A 6 8.35 7.49 -3.28
CA GLU A 6 9.40 8.50 -3.05
C GLU A 6 10.55 8.40 -4.08
N GLN A 7 10.71 7.22 -4.69
CA GLN A 7 11.81 6.90 -5.60
C GLN A 7 11.40 6.87 -7.08
N ILE A 8 10.14 7.16 -7.40
CA ILE A 8 9.71 7.27 -8.80
C ILE A 8 10.46 8.40 -9.51
N ASP A 9 10.82 8.14 -10.77
CA ASP A 9 11.33 9.14 -11.68
C ASP A 9 10.15 9.74 -12.47
N PRO A 10 9.75 11.00 -12.21
CA PRO A 10 8.58 11.60 -12.86
C PRO A 10 8.69 11.63 -14.38
N ALA A 11 9.90 11.69 -14.94
CA ALA A 11 10.11 11.69 -16.39
C ALA A 11 9.71 10.35 -17.05
N LYS A 12 9.68 9.25 -16.29
CA LYS A 12 9.26 7.92 -16.77
C LYS A 12 7.75 7.69 -16.63
N ILE A 13 7.04 8.57 -15.93
CA ILE A 13 5.58 8.52 -15.82
C ILE A 13 4.96 9.19 -17.05
N THR A 14 5.00 8.49 -18.18
CA THR A 14 4.47 9.00 -19.46
C THR A 14 2.97 8.74 -19.63
N THR A 15 2.39 7.86 -18.81
CA THR A 15 0.96 7.53 -18.82
C THR A 15 0.44 7.32 -17.40
N THR A 16 -0.87 7.44 -17.21
CA THR A 16 -1.54 7.13 -15.94
C THR A 16 -1.31 5.67 -15.51
N HIS A 17 -1.10 4.74 -16.45
CA HIS A 17 -0.83 3.33 -16.14
C HIS A 17 0.51 3.13 -15.44
N ASN A 18 1.53 3.93 -15.76
CA ASN A 18 2.83 3.86 -15.07
C ASN A 18 2.66 4.21 -13.59
N LEU A 19 2.01 5.34 -13.32
CA LEU A 19 1.73 5.78 -11.95
C LEU A 19 0.84 4.78 -11.20
N LEU A 20 -0.16 4.21 -11.88
CA LEU A 20 -1.08 3.24 -11.28
C LEU A 20 -0.34 2.00 -10.76
N VAL A 21 0.68 1.51 -11.47
CA VAL A 21 1.47 0.35 -11.02
C VAL A 21 2.17 0.65 -9.70
N ASP A 22 2.82 1.80 -9.59
CA ASP A 22 3.53 2.19 -8.36
C ASP A 22 2.57 2.41 -7.19
N VAL A 23 1.41 3.02 -7.44
CA VAL A 23 0.37 3.22 -6.42
C VAL A 23 -0.21 1.87 -5.94
N LEU A 24 -0.50 0.94 -6.85
CA LEU A 24 -1.01 -0.38 -6.48
C LEU A 24 0.03 -1.20 -5.71
N LEU A 25 1.32 -1.06 -6.05
CA LEU A 25 2.40 -1.71 -5.33
C LEU A 25 2.50 -1.19 -3.88
N ALA A 26 2.41 0.13 -3.69
CA ALA A 26 2.37 0.75 -2.37
C ALA A 26 1.14 0.27 -1.57
N ALA A 27 -0.04 0.32 -2.18
CA ALA A 27 -1.30 -0.12 -1.54
C ALA A 27 -1.27 -1.60 -1.13
N LYS A 28 -0.69 -2.47 -1.96
CA LYS A 28 -0.50 -3.89 -1.62
C LYS A 28 0.36 -4.04 -0.37
N HIS A 29 1.54 -3.42 -0.34
CA HIS A 29 2.46 -3.53 0.80
C HIS A 29 1.91 -2.89 2.07
N GLU A 30 1.17 -1.78 1.95
CA GLU A 30 0.48 -1.17 3.09
C GLU A 30 -0.59 -2.11 3.66
N GLY A 31 -1.43 -2.68 2.80
CA GLY A 31 -2.48 -3.62 3.22
C GLY A 31 -1.91 -4.88 3.89
N GLU A 32 -0.82 -5.45 3.35
CA GLU A 32 -0.10 -6.57 3.97
C GLU A 32 0.45 -6.17 5.35
N SER A 33 1.08 -4.99 5.46
CA SER A 33 1.61 -4.47 6.73
C SER A 33 0.51 -4.25 7.77
N ILE A 34 -0.66 -3.75 7.37
CA ILE A 34 -1.82 -3.58 8.27
C ILE A 34 -2.27 -4.94 8.81
N ILE A 35 -2.40 -5.95 7.94
CA ILE A 35 -2.83 -7.30 8.33
C ILE A 35 -1.81 -7.94 9.27
N ASP A 36 -0.52 -7.88 8.93
CA ASP A 36 0.55 -8.54 9.69
C ASP A 36 0.78 -7.91 11.07
N ASN A 37 0.56 -6.60 11.19
CA ASN A 37 0.70 -5.87 12.45
C ASN A 37 -0.61 -5.73 13.23
N TYR A 38 -1.73 -6.26 12.71
CA TYR A 38 -3.00 -6.19 13.42
C TYR A 38 -2.95 -7.03 14.72
N PRO A 39 -3.35 -6.47 15.87
CA PRO A 39 -3.27 -7.19 17.15
C PRO A 39 -4.00 -8.53 17.11
N SER A 40 -3.27 -9.62 17.39
CA SER A 40 -3.80 -10.99 17.31
C SER A 40 -4.82 -11.33 18.41
N ASP A 41 -4.87 -10.53 19.48
CA ASP A 41 -5.81 -10.64 20.58
C ASP A 41 -7.17 -9.99 20.28
N HIS A 42 -7.30 -9.25 19.17
CA HIS A 42 -8.58 -8.78 18.68
C HIS A 42 -9.38 -9.91 18.03
N HIS A 43 -10.44 -10.35 18.72
CA HIS A 43 -11.39 -11.33 18.18
C HIS A 43 -12.21 -10.80 16.98
N ASN A 44 -12.26 -9.48 16.79
CA ASN A 44 -12.93 -8.84 15.67
C ASN A 44 -11.92 -8.38 14.62
N LYS A 45 -12.05 -8.89 13.39
CA LYS A 45 -11.21 -8.52 12.23
C LYS A 45 -11.73 -7.32 11.45
N GLU A 46 -12.93 -6.81 11.75
CA GLU A 46 -13.50 -5.62 11.07
C GLU A 46 -12.61 -4.38 11.22
N GLY A 47 -11.83 -4.30 12.30
CA GLY A 47 -10.88 -3.22 12.51
C GLY A 47 -9.77 -3.17 11.44
N ILE A 48 -9.43 -4.29 10.81
CA ILE A 48 -8.49 -4.34 9.68
C ILE A 48 -9.04 -3.54 8.49
N CYS A 49 -10.34 -3.64 8.22
CA CYS A 49 -10.99 -2.91 7.12
C CYS A 49 -11.18 -1.42 7.40
N THR A 50 -11.00 -1.00 8.66
CA THR A 50 -11.09 0.42 9.09
C THR A 50 -9.73 1.10 9.10
N ALA A 51 -8.67 0.31 9.29
CA ALA A 51 -7.28 0.77 9.42
C ALA A 51 -6.71 1.28 8.09
#